data_AF-A0A091S980-F1
#
_entry.id   AF-A0A091S980-F1
#
_cell.length_a   1.000
_cell.length_b   1.000
_cell.length_c   1.000
_cell.angle_alpha   90.00
_cell.angle_beta   90.00
_cell.angle_gamma   90.00
#
_symmetry.space_group_name_H-M   'P 1'
#
loop_
_entity.id
_entity.type
_entity.pdbx_description
1 polymer ?
#
loop_
_entity_poly.entity_id
_entity_poly.type
_entity_poly.pdbx_seq_one_letter_code
_entity_poly.pdbx_strand_id
1 'polypeptide(L)'
;KRRTIEVNRCRRRNPNKLIKIKTNIDVCPECGNLKQKHVLCGYCYAKVKAETRLIRKEIYKQEGGPFKAPTVETVVLYDGEKPTEKDAGKRIIERARKRPSWFAQN
;
A
#
# COMPACT_ATOMS: atom_id res chain seq x y z
N LYS A 1 -38.48 28.37 -23.94
CA LYS A 1 -37.54 29.42 -24.41
C LYS A 1 -36.11 29.02 -24.02
N ARG A 2 -35.12 29.13 -24.93
CA ARG A 2 -33.71 28.81 -24.65
C ARG A 2 -33.12 29.83 -23.67
N ARG A 3 -32.35 29.39 -22.66
CA ARG A 3 -31.69 30.28 -21.70
C ARG A 3 -30.52 31.02 -22.36
N THR A 4 -30.35 32.29 -22.01
CA THR A 4 -29.24 33.12 -22.51
C THR A 4 -27.91 32.65 -21.91
N ILE A 5 -26.79 33.14 -22.47
CA ILE A 5 -25.47 32.75 -22.02
C ILE A 5 -25.14 33.32 -20.64
N GLU A 6 -25.66 34.49 -20.30
CA GLU A 6 -25.50 35.18 -19.01
C GLU A 6 -26.13 34.36 -17.89
N VAL A 7 -27.39 33.94 -18.06
CA VAL A 7 -28.10 33.07 -17.11
C VAL A 7 -27.36 31.76 -16.90
N ASN A 8 -26.85 31.17 -17.99
CA ASN A 8 -26.09 29.93 -17.91
C ASN A 8 -24.74 30.11 -17.20
N ARG A 9 -24.05 31.23 -17.41
CA ARG A 9 -22.77 31.55 -16.75
C ARG A 9 -22.98 31.78 -15.25
N CYS A 10 -23.98 32.57 -14.85
CA CYS A 10 -24.30 32.79 -13.44
C CYS A 10 -24.63 31.48 -12.73
N ARG A 11 -25.39 30.59 -13.37
CA ARG A 11 -25.70 29.26 -12.81
C ARG A 11 -24.49 28.35 -12.67
N ARG A 12 -23.61 28.30 -13.69
CA ARG A 12 -22.45 27.38 -13.73
C ARG A 12 -21.27 27.87 -12.89
N ARG A 13 -21.04 29.18 -12.85
CA ARG A 13 -19.89 29.81 -12.17
C ARG A 13 -20.24 30.31 -10.77
N ASN A 14 -21.41 29.95 -10.24
CA ASN A 14 -21.73 30.19 -8.84
C ASN A 14 -20.67 29.49 -7.96
N PRO A 15 -20.08 30.16 -6.95
CA PRO A 15 -19.06 29.57 -6.07
C PRO A 15 -19.42 28.21 -5.47
N ASN A 16 -20.71 27.94 -5.22
CA ASN A 16 -21.19 26.66 -4.70
C ASN A 16 -21.08 25.50 -5.72
N LYS A 17 -20.87 25.81 -7.01
CA LYS A 17 -20.62 24.85 -8.08
C LYS A 17 -19.14 24.70 -8.42
N LEU A 18 -18.28 25.55 -7.88
CA LEU A 18 -16.84 25.47 -8.08
C LEU A 18 -16.23 24.41 -7.15
N ILE A 19 -15.11 23.85 -7.58
CA ILE A 19 -14.35 22.89 -6.76
C ILE A 19 -13.72 23.67 -5.60
N LYS A 20 -13.95 23.20 -4.37
CA LYS A 20 -13.36 23.79 -3.18
C LYS A 20 -11.87 23.45 -3.09
N ILE A 21 -11.07 24.43 -2.68
CA ILE A 21 -9.64 24.25 -2.40
C ILE A 21 -9.47 23.29 -1.21
N LYS A 22 -8.51 22.38 -1.31
CA LYS A 22 -8.15 21.45 -0.24
C LYS A 22 -6.89 21.94 0.47
N THR A 23 -6.98 22.14 1.79
CA THR A 23 -5.89 22.64 2.65
C THR A 23 -5.28 21.54 3.53
N ASN A 24 -5.64 20.28 3.28
CA ASN A 24 -5.24 19.12 4.08
C ASN A 24 -4.15 18.27 3.40
N ILE A 25 -3.37 18.88 2.51
CA ILE A 25 -2.27 18.25 1.77
C ILE A 25 -0.96 18.64 2.47
N ASP A 26 -0.24 17.62 2.94
CA ASP A 26 1.05 17.74 3.63
C ASP A 26 2.11 16.89 2.92
N VAL A 27 3.37 17.04 3.34
CA VAL A 27 4.50 16.25 2.85
C VAL A 27 4.65 14.98 3.68
N CYS A 28 4.91 13.84 3.03
CA CYS A 28 5.21 12.58 3.71
C CYS A 28 6.64 12.61 4.30
N PRO A 29 6.82 12.31 5.59
CA PRO A 29 8.15 12.37 6.22
C PRO A 29 9.13 11.33 5.67
N GLU A 30 8.63 10.16 5.22
CA GLU A 30 9.48 9.06 4.74
C GLU A 30 10.04 9.26 3.33
N CYS A 31 9.29 9.91 2.45
CA CYS A 31 9.63 9.95 1.02
C CYS A 31 9.51 11.33 0.37
N GLY A 32 9.06 12.34 1.10
CA GLY A 32 8.88 13.70 0.58
C GLY A 32 7.70 13.89 -0.39
N ASN A 33 6.96 12.83 -0.75
CA ASN A 33 5.79 12.96 -1.61
C ASN A 33 4.60 13.60 -0.88
N LEU A 34 3.73 14.29 -1.62
CA LEU A 34 2.50 14.85 -1.07
C LEU A 34 1.53 13.72 -0.64
N LYS A 35 0.96 13.87 0.55
CA LYS A 35 -0.10 13.02 1.10
C LYS A 35 -1.19 13.88 1.72
N GLN A 36 -2.38 13.32 1.91
CA GLN A 36 -3.38 13.98 2.75
C GLN A 36 -3.14 13.64 4.23
N LYS A 37 -3.53 14.53 5.15
CA LYS A 37 -3.35 14.34 6.60
C LYS A 37 -3.83 12.97 7.10
N HIS A 38 -5.08 12.63 6.80
CA HIS A 38 -5.74 11.41 7.28
C HIS A 38 -5.68 10.23 6.29
N VAL A 39 -4.77 10.28 5.30
CA VAL A 39 -4.61 9.22 4.30
C VAL A 39 -3.15 8.77 4.27
N LEU A 40 -2.91 7.47 4.12
CA LEU A 40 -1.57 6.93 3.94
C LEU A 40 -0.91 7.52 2.68
N CYS A 41 0.41 7.63 2.68
CA CYS A 41 1.14 8.07 1.49
C CYS A 41 0.97 7.03 0.37
N GLY A 42 0.46 7.47 -0.78
CA GLY A 42 0.21 6.59 -1.93
C GLY A 42 1.49 5.92 -2.45
N TYR A 43 2.62 6.63 -2.40
CA TYR A 43 3.91 6.10 -2.86
C TYR A 43 4.48 5.05 -1.91
N CYS A 44 4.52 5.32 -0.60
CA CYS A 44 4.99 4.33 0.38
C CYS A 44 4.08 3.10 0.38
N TYR A 45 2.75 3.30 0.31
CA TYR A 45 1.81 2.19 0.23
C TYR A 45 2.01 1.33 -1.02
N ALA A 46 2.30 1.95 -2.17
CA ALA A 46 2.60 1.21 -3.40
C ALA A 46 3.84 0.31 -3.26
N LYS A 47 4.90 0.77 -2.57
CA LYS A 47 6.09 -0.05 -2.27
C LYS A 47 5.74 -1.26 -1.40
N VAL A 48 5.00 -1.06 -0.32
CA VAL A 48 4.54 -2.15 0.57
C VAL A 48 3.66 -3.14 -0.19
N LYS A 49 2.75 -2.64 -1.02
CA LYS A 49 1.87 -3.47 -1.87
C LYS A 49 2.66 -4.32 -2.86
N ALA A 50 3.73 -3.76 -3.44
CA ALA A 50 4.58 -4.50 -4.37
C ALA A 50 5.32 -5.66 -3.68
N GLU A 51 5.93 -5.42 -2.51
CA GLU A 51 6.65 -6.47 -1.78
C GLU A 51 5.69 -7.56 -1.26
N THR A 52 4.57 -7.16 -0.66
CA THR A 52 3.53 -8.11 -0.19
C THR A 52 2.94 -8.94 -1.32
N ARG A 53 2.80 -8.38 -2.53
CA ARG A 53 2.40 -9.15 -3.71
C ARG A 53 3.40 -10.24 -4.06
N LEU A 54 4.70 -9.97 -3.94
CA LEU A 54 5.74 -10.97 -4.22
C LEU A 54 5.75 -12.06 -3.16
N ILE A 55 5.62 -11.70 -1.88
CA ILE A 55 5.47 -12.68 -0.79
C ILE A 55 4.28 -13.61 -1.05
N ARG A 56 3.11 -13.05 -1.41
CA ARG A 56 1.91 -13.86 -1.75
C ARG A 56 2.13 -14.79 -2.94
N LYS A 57 2.96 -14.42 -3.92
CA LYS A 57 3.32 -15.32 -5.02
C LYS A 57 4.15 -16.50 -4.53
N GLU A 58 5.09 -16.29 -3.62
CA GLU A 58 5.87 -17.39 -3.05
C GLU A 58 5.00 -18.31 -2.17
N ILE A 59 4.07 -17.74 -1.39
CA ILE A 59 3.04 -18.52 -0.66
C ILE A 59 2.30 -19.43 -1.62
N TYR A 60 1.78 -18.87 -2.72
CA TYR A 60 0.99 -19.62 -3.67
C TYR A 60 1.79 -20.75 -4.33
N LYS A 61 3.08 -20.51 -4.62
CA LYS A 61 3.97 -21.57 -5.14
C LYS A 61 4.18 -22.70 -4.13
N GLN A 62 4.37 -22.36 -2.85
CA GLN A 62 4.54 -23.35 -1.78
C GLN A 62 3.26 -24.14 -1.51
N GLU A 63 2.10 -23.48 -1.53
CA GLU A 63 0.80 -24.14 -1.33
C GLU A 63 0.43 -25.02 -2.52
N GLY A 64 0.77 -24.61 -3.75
CA GLY A 64 0.60 -25.45 -4.95
C GLY A 64 -0.86 -25.78 -5.27
N GLY A 65 -1.80 -24.89 -4.92
CA GLY A 65 -3.22 -25.01 -5.26
C GLY A 65 -4.17 -24.36 -4.26
N PRO A 66 -5.47 -24.27 -4.61
CA PRO A 66 -6.50 -23.76 -3.70
C PRO A 66 -6.71 -24.71 -2.51
N PHE A 67 -7.20 -24.16 -1.39
CA PHE A 67 -7.58 -24.89 -0.15
C PHE A 67 -6.44 -25.60 0.61
N LYS A 68 -5.19 -25.19 0.42
CA LYS A 68 -4.01 -25.76 1.11
C LYS A 68 -3.41 -24.79 2.15
N ALA A 69 -4.26 -24.02 2.81
CA ALA A 69 -3.83 -23.08 3.85
C ALA A 69 -3.25 -23.86 5.05
N PRO A 70 -2.06 -23.51 5.54
CA PRO A 70 -1.46 -24.19 6.69
C PRO A 70 -2.14 -23.81 8.01
N THR A 71 -2.01 -24.67 9.01
CA THR A 71 -2.44 -24.40 10.40
C THR A 71 -1.37 -23.69 11.24
N VAL A 72 -0.17 -23.51 10.69
CA VAL A 72 0.98 -22.90 11.37
C VAL A 72 1.17 -21.44 10.95
N GLU A 73 1.78 -20.66 11.84
CA GLU A 73 2.19 -19.29 11.53
C GLU A 73 3.23 -19.25 10.42
N THR A 74 3.38 -18.08 9.80
CA THR A 74 4.25 -17.88 8.64
C THR A 74 5.25 -16.77 8.93
N VAL A 75 6.51 -17.01 8.60
CA VAL A 75 7.64 -16.08 8.76
C VAL A 75 8.26 -15.82 7.39
N VAL A 76 8.65 -14.57 7.13
CA VAL A 76 9.31 -14.16 5.88
C VAL A 76 10.79 -13.92 6.16
N LEU A 77 11.65 -14.68 5.49
CA LEU A 77 13.10 -14.52 5.55
C LEU A 77 13.63 -13.98 4.22
N TYR A 78 14.60 -13.09 4.31
CA TYR A 78 15.32 -12.53 3.17
C TYR A 78 16.72 -13.15 3.04
N ASP A 79 17.42 -12.84 1.95
CA ASP A 79 18.74 -13.39 1.68
C ASP A 79 19.74 -13.13 2.82
N GLY A 80 20.36 -14.21 3.30
CA GLY A 80 21.37 -14.17 4.37
C GLY A 80 20.82 -14.21 5.79
N GLU A 81 19.50 -14.29 5.96
CA GLU A 81 18.86 -14.39 7.27
C GLU A 81 18.65 -15.86 7.66
N LYS A 82 18.87 -16.17 8.94
CA LYS A 82 18.63 -17.49 9.50
C LYS A 82 17.36 -17.48 10.37
N PRO A 83 16.61 -18.59 10.42
CA PRO A 83 15.49 -18.73 11.34
C PRO A 83 15.95 -18.52 12.79
N THR A 84 15.18 -17.76 13.57
CA THR A 84 15.44 -17.59 15.00
C THR A 84 14.82 -18.75 15.78
N GLU A 85 15.25 -19.00 17.02
CA GLU A 85 14.64 -20.04 17.88
C GLU A 85 13.12 -19.86 18.05
N LYS A 86 12.63 -18.61 18.02
CA LYS A 86 11.19 -18.28 18.07
C LYS A 86 10.43 -18.65 16.79
N ASP A 87 11.14 -18.87 15.68
CA ASP A 87 10.57 -19.23 14.39
C ASP A 87 10.51 -20.75 14.20
N ALA A 88 10.96 -21.52 15.19
CA ALA A 88 10.92 -22.97 15.16
C ALA A 88 9.46 -23.46 14.99
N GLY A 89 9.24 -24.29 13.97
CA GLY A 89 7.92 -24.85 13.66
C GLY A 89 6.99 -23.95 12.84
N LYS A 90 7.41 -22.73 12.47
CA LYS A 90 6.65 -21.83 11.59
C LYS A 90 6.98 -22.09 10.12
N ARG A 91 6.05 -21.79 9.22
CA ARG A 91 6.26 -21.85 7.77
C ARG A 91 7.18 -20.72 7.33
N ILE A 92 8.31 -21.07 6.73
CA ILE A 92 9.29 -20.11 6.23
C ILE A 92 9.02 -19.80 4.76
N ILE A 93 8.91 -18.52 4.44
CA ILE A 93 8.85 -18.01 3.06
C ILE A 93 10.14 -17.26 2.79
N GLU A 94 10.93 -17.80 1.88
CA GLU A 94 12.20 -17.21 1.47
C GLU A 94 11.99 -16.18 0.35
N ARG A 95 12.76 -15.10 0.42
CA ARG A 95 12.79 -14.03 -0.57
C ARG A 95 14.23 -13.82 -1.03
N ALA A 96 14.47 -14.09 -2.31
CA ALA A 96 15.73 -13.83 -3.02
C ALA A 96 15.99 -12.33 -3.25
N ARG A 97 16.02 -11.56 -2.15
CA ARG A 97 16.30 -10.13 -2.12
C ARG A 97 16.87 -9.77 -0.74
N LYS A 98 17.59 -8.66 -0.64
CA LYS A 98 17.91 -8.01 0.64
C LYS A 98 16.65 -7.46 1.32
N ARG A 99 16.57 -7.59 2.65
CA ARG A 99 15.47 -7.06 3.45
C ARG A 99 15.34 -5.54 3.30
N PRO A 100 14.14 -5.01 3.00
CA PRO A 100 13.92 -3.56 2.97
C PRO A 100 14.10 -2.93 4.35
N SER A 101 14.69 -1.74 4.42
CA SER A 101 14.94 -1.03 5.70
C SER A 101 13.67 -0.72 6.50
N TRP A 102 12.54 -0.52 5.83
CA TRP A 102 11.24 -0.25 6.46
C TRP A 102 10.55 -1.53 6.96
N PHE A 103 11.07 -2.71 6.65
CA PHE A 103 10.50 -3.98 7.07
C PHE A 103 11.39 -4.66 8.09
N ALA A 104 11.21 -4.29 9.37
CA ALA A 104 11.97 -4.84 10.48
C ALA A 104 11.61 -6.30 10.78
N GLN A 105 12.57 -7.05 11.31
CA GLN A 105 12.34 -8.37 11.90
C GLN A 105 11.75 -8.18 13.29
N ASN A 106 10.63 -8.87 13.56
CA ASN A 106 9.94 -8.84 14.86
C ASN A 106 10.04 -10.21 15.53
#